data_AF-A0A8E2IMX9-F1
#
_entry.id   AF-A0A8E2IMX9-F1
#
_cell.length_a   1.000
_cell.length_b   1.000
_cell.length_c   1.000
_cell.angle_alpha   90.00
_cell.angle_beta   90.00
_cell.angle_gamma   90.00
#
_symmetry.space_group_name_H-M   'P 1'
#
loop_
_entity.id
_entity.type
_entity.pdbx_description
1 polymer ?
#
loop_
_entity_poly.entity_id
_entity_poly.type
_entity_poly.pdbx_seq_one_letter_code
_entity_poly.pdbx_strand_id
1 'polypeptide(L)'
;MPGTRWLQTAAVVGVTSLLLITPAPVAADPPEQPSPTAPCDAISPIAIPCVALNKFADAVAAECRRVGVADTHCALPLAHNVTQAARDAYLRSWVHRTAQFQYALGDPLPISQSQWLGTHNSFNSLSDSFTLSHADSNQQLSLTQQLDIDVRGLELDLHYIPRLELLGKREVTVCHGLGPTNGNLGCTNEPPFAAVLPQIKNWLNTPGHTDEVILLYLEDELQDAAAYSSSLAILEDTLRRPDGTSLIYHPDQAGRAANGCVPLPLQTSRNDVRAAGAQVVLVSSCIQSWSNDVFTWKGRELESGSTSRYQPYPSCDASYDSDMYATRLVRYYEDSTLVSALTNPTRPPANPAALTPSKVQAMTDCGVNLFGFDQLLPEDGRIQATLWSWAPDEPRASAGSCTLQAVNGRWVAAPCEAPHPAACLDAAGTWTLTPNRVIFDQAPLACAAVNADFALPRTGNQNARLHAVAGPSGGAWVRYLAATPPGPAATTTPTPAPRELR
;
A
#
# COMPACT_ATOMS: atom_id res chain seq x y z
N MET A 1 2.53 -66.77 3.88
CA MET A 1 2.91 -65.74 4.87
C MET A 1 4.40 -65.51 4.66
N PRO A 2 4.92 -64.30 4.35
CA PRO A 2 4.66 -62.96 4.93
C PRO A 2 4.28 -61.94 3.81
N GLY A 3 4.16 -60.61 3.94
CA GLY A 3 4.45 -59.68 5.03
C GLY A 3 4.03 -58.25 4.65
N THR A 4 3.78 -57.47 5.70
CA THR A 4 3.63 -56.01 5.75
C THR A 4 4.83 -55.25 5.14
N ARG A 5 4.56 -54.25 4.29
CA ARG A 5 5.25 -52.95 4.15
C ARG A 5 4.82 -52.26 2.84
N TRP A 6 3.72 -51.51 2.90
CA TRP A 6 3.36 -50.50 1.89
C TRP A 6 2.98 -49.24 2.64
N LEU A 7 3.98 -48.40 2.91
CA LEU A 7 3.88 -47.00 3.31
C LEU A 7 5.33 -46.52 3.46
N GLN A 8 5.87 -45.90 2.41
CA GLN A 8 7.05 -45.00 2.35
C GLN A 8 7.69 -45.10 0.96
N THR A 9 7.12 -44.40 -0.03
CA THR A 9 7.90 -43.84 -1.16
C THR A 9 7.00 -42.91 -1.98
N ALA A 10 6.98 -41.63 -1.63
CA ALA A 10 6.52 -40.55 -2.50
C ALA A 10 7.26 -39.27 -2.10
N ALA A 11 8.47 -39.08 -2.64
CA ALA A 11 9.16 -37.78 -2.75
C ALA A 11 10.56 -38.00 -3.37
N VAL A 12 10.64 -38.17 -4.70
CA VAL A 12 11.83 -37.79 -5.48
C VAL A 12 11.33 -37.35 -6.86
N VAL A 13 11.16 -36.05 -7.07
CA VAL A 13 11.08 -35.47 -8.42
C VAL A 13 12.40 -34.77 -8.67
N GLY A 14 13.06 -35.18 -9.75
CA GLY A 14 14.46 -34.94 -10.03
C GLY A 14 14.79 -33.49 -10.41
N VAL A 15 15.94 -33.05 -9.91
CA VAL A 15 16.66 -31.85 -10.35
C VAL A 15 17.49 -32.23 -11.57
N THR A 16 17.21 -31.62 -12.72
CA THR A 16 18.07 -31.71 -13.91
C THR A 16 18.97 -30.48 -13.95
N SER A 17 20.16 -30.57 -13.35
CA SER A 17 21.21 -29.56 -13.49
C SER A 17 21.88 -29.74 -14.85
N LEU A 18 21.79 -28.74 -15.73
CA LEU A 18 22.62 -28.64 -16.93
C LEU A 18 24.07 -28.36 -16.52
N LEU A 19 24.86 -29.42 -16.40
CA LEU A 19 26.33 -29.35 -16.38
C LEU A 19 26.84 -29.23 -17.82
N LEU A 20 27.18 -28.01 -18.24
CA LEU A 20 28.00 -27.77 -19.42
C LEU A 20 29.45 -28.16 -19.09
N ILE A 21 29.89 -29.32 -19.57
CA ILE A 21 31.29 -29.76 -19.51
C ILE A 21 32.01 -29.19 -20.73
N THR A 22 32.89 -28.21 -20.53
CA THR A 22 33.89 -27.79 -21.53
C THR A 22 35.27 -28.36 -21.16
N PRO A 23 36.13 -28.72 -22.13
CA PRO A 23 37.45 -29.26 -21.83
C PRO A 23 38.40 -28.16 -21.34
N ALA A 24 39.18 -28.46 -20.30
CA ALA A 24 40.09 -27.52 -19.65
C ALA A 24 41.24 -27.04 -20.56
N PRO A 25 41.58 -25.74 -20.49
CA PRO A 25 42.95 -25.29 -20.65
C PRO A 25 43.47 -24.66 -19.34
N VAL A 26 44.58 -25.22 -18.88
CA VAL A 26 45.73 -24.63 -18.17
C VAL A 26 45.50 -23.35 -17.33
N ALA A 27 45.58 -23.57 -16.02
CA ALA A 27 46.05 -22.69 -14.93
C ALA A 27 46.06 -21.16 -15.15
N ALA A 28 45.05 -20.50 -14.57
CA ALA A 28 45.15 -19.19 -13.94
C ALA A 28 44.40 -19.26 -12.60
N ASP A 29 44.88 -18.57 -11.57
CA ASP A 29 44.25 -18.55 -10.24
C ASP A 29 42.75 -18.26 -10.33
N PRO A 30 41.88 -18.98 -9.59
CA PRO A 30 40.45 -18.76 -9.68
C PRO A 30 40.12 -17.35 -9.18
N PRO A 31 39.31 -16.56 -9.91
CA PRO A 31 38.72 -15.37 -9.33
C PRO A 31 37.90 -15.79 -8.11
N GLU A 32 38.06 -15.02 -7.04
CA GLU A 32 37.40 -15.19 -5.74
C GLU A 32 35.90 -15.50 -5.95
N GLN A 33 35.45 -16.68 -5.50
CA GLN A 33 34.03 -17.05 -5.59
C GLN A 33 33.21 -16.07 -4.74
N PRO A 34 32.17 -15.42 -5.29
CA PRO A 34 31.35 -14.50 -4.53
C PRO A 34 30.62 -15.24 -3.39
N SER A 35 30.49 -14.55 -2.25
CA SER A 35 29.81 -15.05 -1.04
C SER A 35 28.41 -15.58 -1.37
N PRO A 36 27.90 -16.64 -0.70
CA PRO A 36 26.49 -17.06 -0.79
C PRO A 36 25.48 -16.00 -0.31
N THR A 37 25.96 -14.85 0.18
CA THR A 37 25.18 -13.66 0.52
C THR A 37 25.41 -12.48 -0.44
N ALA A 38 26.11 -12.69 -1.56
CA ALA A 38 26.30 -11.64 -2.56
C ALA A 38 24.93 -11.27 -3.16
N PRO A 39 24.61 -9.97 -3.29
CA PRO A 39 23.39 -9.56 -3.94
C PRO A 39 23.37 -10.12 -5.38
N CYS A 40 22.20 -10.54 -5.85
CA CYS A 40 22.09 -11.37 -7.05
C CYS A 40 22.54 -10.66 -8.34
N ASP A 41 22.66 -9.33 -8.31
CA ASP A 41 23.31 -8.51 -9.33
C ASP A 41 24.80 -8.81 -9.51
N ALA A 42 25.47 -9.39 -8.51
CA ALA A 42 26.83 -9.92 -8.64
C ALA A 42 26.90 -11.28 -9.38
N ILE A 43 25.75 -11.95 -9.59
CA ILE A 43 25.65 -13.33 -10.09
C ILE A 43 24.98 -13.38 -11.47
N SER A 44 24.03 -12.48 -11.78
CA SER A 44 23.39 -12.42 -13.09
C SER A 44 23.08 -10.98 -13.54
N PRO A 45 23.28 -10.63 -14.82
CA PRO A 45 22.90 -9.33 -15.38
C PRO A 45 21.43 -9.23 -15.78
N ILE A 46 20.64 -10.31 -15.68
CA ILE A 46 19.21 -10.38 -16.04
C ILE A 46 18.38 -10.71 -14.80
N ALA A 47 17.17 -10.15 -14.69
CA ALA A 47 16.34 -10.30 -13.48
C ALA A 47 15.84 -11.74 -13.23
N ILE A 48 15.63 -12.54 -14.29
CA ILE A 48 14.95 -13.86 -14.20
C ILE A 48 15.59 -14.82 -13.19
N PRO A 49 16.91 -15.13 -13.23
CA PRO A 49 17.51 -16.06 -12.28
C PRO A 49 17.41 -15.57 -10.82
N CYS A 50 17.47 -14.26 -10.62
CA CYS A 50 17.39 -13.64 -9.30
C CYS A 50 15.98 -13.71 -8.71
N VAL A 51 14.99 -13.34 -9.52
CA VAL A 51 13.58 -13.43 -9.12
C VAL A 51 13.22 -14.90 -8.87
N ALA A 52 13.60 -15.81 -9.76
CA ALA A 52 13.31 -17.24 -9.60
C ALA A 52 13.93 -17.85 -8.34
N LEU A 53 15.20 -17.53 -8.02
CA LEU A 53 15.85 -17.99 -6.79
C LEU A 53 15.18 -17.44 -5.53
N ASN A 54 14.82 -16.15 -5.52
CA ASN A 54 14.11 -15.54 -4.40
C ASN A 54 12.72 -16.15 -4.22
N LYS A 55 11.92 -16.28 -5.29
CA LYS A 55 10.59 -16.89 -5.20
C LYS A 55 10.64 -18.34 -4.74
N PHE A 56 11.63 -19.12 -5.21
CA PHE A 56 11.83 -20.49 -4.75
C PHE A 56 12.18 -20.53 -3.25
N ALA A 57 13.10 -19.67 -2.81
CA ALA A 57 13.45 -19.52 -1.40
C ALA A 57 12.22 -19.17 -0.55
N ASP A 58 11.42 -18.20 -0.99
CA ASP A 58 10.23 -17.74 -0.28
C ASP A 58 9.17 -18.86 -0.18
N ALA A 59 8.95 -19.60 -1.26
CA ALA A 59 8.01 -20.73 -1.31
C ALA A 59 8.45 -21.90 -0.41
N VAL A 60 9.74 -22.28 -0.44
CA VAL A 60 10.29 -23.32 0.45
C VAL A 60 10.16 -22.91 1.91
N ALA A 61 10.47 -21.66 2.21
CA ALA A 61 10.31 -21.13 3.54
C ALA A 61 8.82 -21.17 3.96
N ALA A 62 7.89 -20.73 3.11
CA ALA A 62 6.44 -20.78 3.38
C ALA A 62 5.94 -22.21 3.68
N GLU A 63 6.36 -23.20 2.89
CA GLU A 63 5.94 -24.59 3.09
C GLU A 63 6.54 -25.21 4.36
N CYS A 64 7.83 -24.97 4.64
CA CYS A 64 8.49 -25.41 5.87
C CYS A 64 7.69 -25.02 7.11
N ARG A 65 7.17 -23.80 7.09
CA ARG A 65 6.36 -23.22 8.16
C ARG A 65 4.97 -23.84 8.25
N ARG A 66 4.33 -24.06 7.10
CA ARG A 66 3.00 -24.69 7.01
C ARG A 66 2.97 -26.08 7.64
N VAL A 67 4.08 -26.82 7.57
CA VAL A 67 4.21 -28.15 8.18
C VAL A 67 4.62 -28.13 9.66
N GLY A 68 4.64 -26.95 10.30
CA GLY A 68 4.85 -26.78 11.74
C GLY A 68 6.31 -26.86 12.20
N VAL A 69 7.27 -26.67 11.29
CA VAL A 69 8.70 -26.56 11.66
C VAL A 69 8.95 -25.19 12.28
N ALA A 70 9.76 -25.16 13.35
CA ALA A 70 10.08 -23.93 14.04
C ALA A 70 10.84 -22.94 13.14
N ASP A 71 10.50 -21.65 13.27
CA ASP A 71 10.92 -20.55 12.40
C ASP A 71 12.44 -20.45 12.23
N THR A 72 13.19 -20.75 13.29
CA THR A 72 14.66 -20.76 13.30
C THR A 72 15.26 -21.75 12.30
N HIS A 73 14.48 -22.71 11.82
CA HIS A 73 14.90 -23.75 10.89
C HIS A 73 14.34 -23.58 9.47
N CYS A 74 13.45 -22.61 9.23
CA CYS A 74 12.87 -22.34 7.92
C CYS A 74 13.55 -21.16 7.20
N ALA A 75 14.85 -20.95 7.41
CA ALA A 75 15.58 -19.74 7.05
C ALA A 75 15.46 -19.33 5.57
N LEU A 76 14.60 -18.34 5.32
CA LEU A 76 14.68 -17.14 4.48
C LEU A 76 13.47 -16.23 4.90
N PRO A 77 13.62 -14.91 4.98
CA PRO A 77 12.61 -14.02 5.56
C PRO A 77 11.37 -13.94 4.64
N LEU A 78 10.10 -13.77 5.03
CA LEU A 78 9.43 -13.40 6.29
C LEU A 78 7.91 -13.76 6.23
N ALA A 79 7.44 -14.65 5.33
CA ALA A 79 6.00 -14.70 5.01
C ALA A 79 5.05 -14.99 6.18
N HIS A 80 5.41 -15.87 7.11
CA HIS A 80 4.66 -16.03 8.37
C HIS A 80 5.28 -15.28 9.56
N ASN A 81 6.45 -14.65 9.37
CA ASN A 81 7.21 -14.00 10.45
C ASN A 81 6.65 -12.63 10.81
N VAL A 82 5.54 -12.21 10.21
CA VAL A 82 4.58 -11.43 11.00
C VAL A 82 3.95 -12.36 12.02
N THR A 83 4.78 -12.76 12.98
CA THR A 83 4.34 -13.32 14.23
C THR A 83 3.32 -12.36 14.81
N GLN A 84 2.37 -12.86 15.60
CA GLN A 84 1.49 -12.00 16.38
C GLN A 84 2.31 -10.94 17.13
N ALA A 85 3.53 -11.27 17.57
CA ALA A 85 4.45 -10.33 18.21
C ALA A 85 4.95 -9.19 17.29
N ALA A 86 5.28 -9.45 16.01
CA ALA A 86 5.71 -8.41 15.07
C ALA A 86 4.55 -7.47 14.71
N ARG A 87 3.36 -8.03 14.46
CA ARG A 87 2.12 -7.26 14.30
C ARG A 87 1.84 -6.40 15.54
N ASP A 88 1.87 -7.01 16.72
CA ASP A 88 1.60 -6.30 17.97
C ASP A 88 2.67 -5.23 18.28
N ALA A 89 3.93 -5.46 17.88
CA ALA A 89 4.99 -4.46 17.96
C ALA A 89 4.71 -3.29 17.03
N TYR A 90 4.29 -3.54 15.79
CA TYR A 90 3.86 -2.51 14.85
C TYR A 90 2.69 -1.69 15.40
N LEU A 91 1.63 -2.34 15.89
CA LEU A 91 0.45 -1.67 16.45
C LEU A 91 0.77 -0.81 17.70
N ARG A 92 1.86 -1.10 18.41
CA ARG A 92 2.35 -0.26 19.53
C ARG A 92 3.40 0.77 19.11
N SER A 93 3.86 0.72 17.86
CA SER A 93 4.96 1.55 17.37
C SER A 93 4.53 3.01 17.15
N TRP A 94 5.53 3.90 17.07
CA TRP A 94 5.33 5.27 16.60
C TRP A 94 4.83 5.31 15.14
N VAL A 95 5.23 4.35 14.30
CA VAL A 95 4.85 4.28 12.89
C VAL A 95 3.33 4.16 12.76
N HIS A 96 2.74 3.15 13.43
CA HIS A 96 1.28 2.94 13.41
C HIS A 96 0.51 4.15 13.96
N ARG A 97 0.93 4.69 15.13
CA ARG A 97 0.26 5.88 15.71
C ARG A 97 0.28 7.06 14.75
N THR A 98 1.38 7.28 14.05
CA THR A 98 1.53 8.38 13.10
C THR A 98 0.76 8.13 11.81
N ALA A 99 0.73 6.87 11.32
CA ALA A 99 -0.07 6.47 10.17
C ALA A 99 -1.56 6.71 10.43
N GLN A 100 -2.07 6.25 11.58
CA GLN A 100 -3.45 6.48 12.02
C GLN A 100 -3.77 7.97 12.18
N PHE A 101 -2.85 8.75 12.75
CA PHE A 101 -3.00 10.21 12.81
C PHE A 101 -3.13 10.84 11.42
N GLN A 102 -2.25 10.48 10.47
CA GLN A 102 -2.31 10.99 9.10
C GLN A 102 -3.55 10.52 8.33
N TYR A 103 -3.98 9.28 8.57
CA TYR A 103 -5.21 8.74 8.02
C TYR A 103 -6.42 9.59 8.45
N ALA A 104 -6.55 9.84 9.75
CA ALA A 104 -7.60 10.70 10.29
C ALA A 104 -7.47 12.16 9.82
N LEU A 105 -6.24 12.68 9.72
CA LEU A 105 -5.99 14.03 9.22
C LEU A 105 -6.42 14.21 7.75
N GLY A 106 -6.29 13.15 6.95
CA GLY A 106 -6.69 13.12 5.55
C GLY A 106 -8.16 12.80 5.31
N ASP A 107 -8.93 12.40 6.33
CA ASP A 107 -10.34 12.01 6.18
C ASP A 107 -11.27 13.02 5.48
N PRO A 108 -11.15 14.35 5.69
CA PRO A 108 -11.96 15.33 4.99
C PRO A 108 -11.39 15.71 3.62
N LEU A 109 -10.22 15.19 3.23
CA LEU A 109 -9.61 15.54 1.96
C LEU A 109 -10.26 14.76 0.80
N PRO A 110 -10.33 15.37 -0.40
CA PRO A 110 -10.64 14.66 -1.63
C PRO A 110 -9.79 13.39 -1.80
N ILE A 111 -10.32 12.36 -2.47
CA ILE A 111 -9.56 11.17 -2.88
C ILE A 111 -8.29 11.56 -3.65
N SER A 112 -8.31 12.62 -4.48
CA SER A 112 -7.12 13.09 -5.20
C SER A 112 -6.02 13.69 -4.30
N GLN A 113 -6.26 13.90 -3.01
CA GLN A 113 -5.27 14.44 -2.07
C GLN A 113 -5.04 13.53 -0.86
N SER A 114 -5.97 12.61 -0.61
CA SER A 114 -5.87 11.60 0.43
C SER A 114 -4.82 10.56 0.09
N GLN A 115 -3.88 10.33 1.01
CA GLN A 115 -2.90 9.24 0.87
C GLN A 115 -3.56 7.88 1.12
N TRP A 116 -3.19 6.92 0.28
CA TRP A 116 -3.58 5.52 0.34
C TRP A 116 -2.30 4.68 0.36
N LEU A 117 -1.99 4.12 1.52
CA LEU A 117 -1.00 3.04 1.62
C LEU A 117 -1.65 1.80 0.99
N GLY A 118 -1.06 1.29 -0.09
CA GLY A 118 -1.62 0.16 -0.81
C GLY A 118 -0.59 -0.92 -1.13
N THR A 119 -1.08 -2.08 -1.51
CA THR A 119 -0.30 -3.23 -1.97
C THR A 119 -0.75 -3.63 -3.38
N HIS A 120 0.21 -4.10 -4.19
CA HIS A 120 -0.07 -4.59 -5.54
C HIS A 120 -0.39 -6.09 -5.49
N ASN A 121 -1.42 -6.51 -6.22
CA ASN A 121 -1.95 -7.88 -6.27
C ASN A 121 -2.07 -8.47 -4.86
N SER A 122 -2.81 -7.76 -4.00
CA SER A 122 -2.80 -7.92 -2.55
C SER A 122 -3.07 -9.35 -2.09
N PHE A 123 -3.87 -10.12 -2.83
CA PHE A 123 -4.17 -11.51 -2.47
C PHE A 123 -3.10 -12.51 -2.93
N ASN A 124 -2.25 -12.16 -3.89
CA ASN A 124 -1.21 -13.07 -4.37
C ASN A 124 -0.10 -13.24 -3.31
N SER A 125 -0.36 -14.10 -2.33
CA SER A 125 0.37 -14.14 -1.07
C SER A 125 0.82 -15.53 -0.67
N LEU A 126 2.01 -15.61 -0.06
CA LEU A 126 2.53 -16.84 0.54
C LEU A 126 1.84 -17.23 1.84
N SER A 127 1.01 -16.35 2.41
CA SER A 127 0.22 -16.68 3.60
C SER A 127 -0.96 -17.62 3.29
N ASP A 128 -1.35 -17.68 2.02
CA ASP A 128 -2.47 -18.49 1.54
C ASP A 128 -2.02 -19.89 1.11
N SER A 129 -2.97 -20.76 0.79
CA SER A 129 -2.67 -22.12 0.32
C SER A 129 -1.82 -22.08 -0.95
N PHE A 130 -0.79 -22.91 -1.03
CA PHE A 130 0.10 -22.94 -2.20
C PHE A 130 -0.66 -23.19 -3.51
N THR A 131 -0.47 -22.30 -4.48
CA THR A 131 -0.90 -22.42 -5.89
C THR A 131 0.23 -21.97 -6.81
N LEU A 132 0.03 -22.06 -8.13
CA LEU A 132 1.04 -21.60 -9.09
C LEU A 132 1.24 -20.08 -8.99
N SER A 133 0.17 -19.29 -8.87
CA SER A 133 0.30 -17.85 -8.68
C SER A 133 1.01 -17.50 -7.38
N HIS A 134 0.68 -18.17 -6.26
CA HIS A 134 1.30 -17.89 -4.96
C HIS A 134 2.79 -18.28 -4.90
N ALA A 135 3.22 -19.23 -5.73
CA ALA A 135 4.66 -19.52 -5.90
C ALA A 135 5.41 -18.32 -6.50
N ASP A 136 4.70 -17.43 -7.18
CA ASP A 136 5.17 -16.15 -7.70
C ASP A 136 4.47 -14.96 -6.99
N SER A 137 4.43 -15.03 -5.65
CA SER A 137 3.69 -14.07 -4.82
C SER A 137 4.13 -12.61 -4.98
N ASN A 138 3.18 -11.68 -4.91
CA ASN A 138 3.46 -10.26 -4.67
C ASN A 138 3.60 -9.96 -3.18
N GLN A 139 2.90 -10.72 -2.35
CA GLN A 139 2.78 -10.45 -0.93
C GLN A 139 3.24 -11.63 -0.07
N GLN A 140 3.59 -11.28 1.16
CA GLN A 140 3.92 -12.23 2.22
C GLN A 140 2.78 -12.36 3.22
N LEU A 141 1.99 -11.30 3.35
CA LEU A 141 0.95 -11.15 4.34
C LEU A 141 -0.42 -11.51 3.75
N SER A 142 -1.32 -12.04 4.57
CA SER A 142 -2.73 -12.17 4.20
C SER A 142 -3.35 -10.78 4.03
N LEU A 143 -4.50 -10.69 3.36
CA LEU A 143 -5.24 -9.44 3.22
C LEU A 143 -5.50 -8.79 4.59
N THR A 144 -5.89 -9.58 5.60
CA THR A 144 -6.15 -9.06 6.95
C THR A 144 -4.89 -8.52 7.62
N GLN A 145 -3.75 -9.19 7.47
CA GLN A 145 -2.47 -8.72 8.01
C GLN A 145 -1.97 -7.44 7.32
N GLN A 146 -2.22 -7.29 6.01
CA GLN A 146 -1.95 -6.04 5.29
C GLN A 146 -2.79 -4.89 5.87
N LEU A 147 -4.10 -5.12 6.06
CA LEU A 147 -5.00 -4.14 6.68
C LEU A 147 -4.57 -3.79 8.12
N ASP A 148 -4.06 -4.76 8.88
CA ASP A 148 -3.55 -4.53 10.24
C ASP A 148 -2.30 -3.64 10.28
N ILE A 149 -1.56 -3.51 9.16
CA ILE A 149 -0.40 -2.62 9.04
C ILE A 149 -0.71 -1.36 8.22
N ASP A 150 -1.93 -0.83 8.41
CA ASP A 150 -2.43 0.44 7.86
C ASP A 150 -2.60 0.49 6.33
N VAL A 151 -2.50 -0.64 5.62
CA VAL A 151 -2.86 -0.72 4.20
C VAL A 151 -4.36 -0.47 4.04
N ARG A 152 -4.75 0.41 3.12
CA ARG A 152 -6.15 0.73 2.78
C ARG A 152 -6.41 0.77 1.27
N GLY A 153 -5.37 0.65 0.44
CA GLY A 153 -5.49 0.31 -0.98
C GLY A 153 -5.23 -1.17 -1.20
N LEU A 154 -6.24 -1.91 -1.65
CA LEU A 154 -6.10 -3.33 -1.99
C LEU A 154 -6.37 -3.54 -3.48
N GLU A 155 -5.73 -4.53 -4.06
CA GLU A 155 -5.82 -4.89 -5.48
C GLU A 155 -6.06 -6.38 -5.62
N LEU A 156 -7.11 -6.75 -6.35
CA LEU A 156 -7.51 -8.13 -6.59
C LEU A 156 -7.67 -8.37 -8.10
N ASP A 157 -6.88 -9.31 -8.60
CA ASP A 157 -6.87 -9.70 -10.00
C ASP A 157 -7.94 -10.77 -10.21
N LEU A 158 -8.97 -10.41 -10.97
CA LEU A 158 -10.12 -11.27 -11.14
C LEU A 158 -10.03 -12.00 -12.48
N HIS A 159 -9.87 -13.32 -12.43
CA HIS A 159 -9.89 -14.20 -13.59
C HIS A 159 -11.15 -15.05 -13.62
N TYR A 160 -11.64 -15.37 -14.82
CA TYR A 160 -12.69 -16.37 -15.00
C TYR A 160 -12.04 -17.65 -15.52
N ILE A 161 -11.98 -18.72 -14.72
CA ILE A 161 -11.27 -19.96 -15.12
C ILE A 161 -12.07 -21.22 -14.81
N PRO A 162 -11.86 -22.32 -15.55
CA PRO A 162 -12.47 -23.61 -15.25
C PRO A 162 -12.01 -24.15 -13.89
N ARG A 163 -12.93 -24.71 -13.10
CA ARG A 163 -12.66 -25.27 -11.78
C ARG A 163 -12.78 -26.79 -11.80
N LEU A 164 -11.80 -27.51 -11.26
CA LEU A 164 -11.82 -28.98 -11.22
C LEU A 164 -12.97 -29.49 -10.34
N GLU A 165 -13.16 -28.87 -9.18
CA GLU A 165 -14.22 -29.13 -8.21
C GLU A 165 -15.63 -28.85 -8.76
N LEU A 166 -15.75 -28.02 -9.79
CA LEU A 166 -17.01 -27.76 -10.49
C LEU A 166 -17.13 -28.51 -11.82
N LEU A 167 -16.35 -29.59 -12.01
CA LEU A 167 -16.36 -30.41 -13.23
C LEU A 167 -16.10 -29.59 -14.51
N GLY A 168 -15.19 -28.62 -14.42
CA GLY A 168 -14.79 -27.74 -15.53
C GLY A 168 -15.70 -26.55 -15.76
N LYS A 169 -16.76 -26.36 -14.96
CA LYS A 169 -17.49 -25.07 -14.96
C LYS A 169 -16.57 -23.95 -14.52
N ARG A 170 -16.78 -22.76 -15.08
CA ARG A 170 -15.96 -21.59 -14.80
C ARG A 170 -16.49 -20.84 -13.59
N GLU A 171 -15.58 -20.25 -12.83
CA GLU A 171 -15.88 -19.42 -11.67
C GLU A 171 -14.89 -18.25 -11.58
N VAL A 172 -15.37 -17.14 -11.01
CA VAL A 172 -14.53 -15.97 -10.74
C VAL A 172 -13.54 -16.31 -9.64
N THR A 173 -12.25 -16.18 -9.97
CA THR A 173 -11.12 -16.63 -9.18
C THR A 173 -10.17 -15.46 -8.96
N VAL A 174 -9.62 -15.33 -7.75
CA VAL A 174 -8.62 -14.30 -7.45
C VAL A 174 -7.25 -14.91 -7.71
N CYS A 175 -6.57 -14.47 -8.76
CA CYS A 175 -5.34 -15.09 -9.21
C CYS A 175 -4.43 -14.05 -9.85
N HIS A 176 -3.15 -14.09 -9.52
CA HIS A 176 -2.16 -13.36 -10.31
C HIS A 176 -1.65 -14.24 -11.46
N GLY A 177 -2.03 -13.89 -12.69
CA GLY A 177 -1.64 -14.62 -13.89
C GLY A 177 -1.78 -13.77 -15.14
N LEU A 178 -1.37 -14.33 -16.28
CA LEU A 178 -1.56 -13.65 -17.57
C LEU A 178 -3.04 -13.65 -17.94
N GLY A 179 -3.48 -12.63 -18.69
CA GLY A 179 -4.88 -12.54 -19.13
C GLY A 179 -5.41 -13.69 -20.01
N PRO A 180 -6.71 -13.69 -20.33
CA PRO A 180 -7.39 -14.78 -21.02
C PRO A 180 -6.89 -15.01 -22.45
N THR A 181 -6.31 -14.00 -23.11
CA THR A 181 -5.64 -14.14 -24.42
C THR A 181 -4.43 -15.06 -24.38
N ASN A 182 -3.80 -15.19 -23.20
CA ASN A 182 -2.72 -16.12 -22.92
C ASN A 182 -3.24 -17.37 -22.19
N GLY A 183 -4.55 -17.62 -22.17
CA GLY A 183 -5.13 -18.80 -21.56
C GLY A 183 -5.14 -18.82 -20.03
N ASN A 184 -5.02 -17.66 -19.37
CA ASN A 184 -4.93 -17.56 -17.90
C ASN A 184 -3.70 -18.28 -17.32
N LEU A 185 -2.59 -18.30 -18.08
CA LEU A 185 -1.34 -18.92 -17.64
C LEU A 185 -0.86 -18.28 -16.32
N GLY A 186 -0.61 -19.13 -15.31
CA GLY A 186 -0.33 -18.70 -13.94
C GLY A 186 -1.45 -19.07 -12.97
N CYS A 187 -2.69 -19.18 -13.47
CA CYS A 187 -3.85 -19.59 -12.68
C CYS A 187 -4.12 -21.09 -12.79
N THR A 188 -4.31 -21.74 -11.64
CA THR A 188 -4.63 -23.15 -11.49
C THR A 188 -5.86 -23.38 -10.61
N ASN A 189 -5.67 -23.32 -9.29
CA ASN A 189 -6.61 -23.75 -8.27
C ASN A 189 -6.73 -22.70 -7.15
N GLU A 190 -6.39 -21.45 -7.47
CA GLU A 190 -6.56 -20.29 -6.61
C GLU A 190 -8.01 -20.20 -6.11
N PRO A 191 -8.24 -19.61 -4.93
CA PRO A 191 -9.56 -19.58 -4.34
C PRO A 191 -10.56 -18.74 -5.16
N PRO A 192 -11.85 -19.13 -5.16
CA PRO A 192 -12.87 -18.34 -5.82
C PRO A 192 -13.03 -17.00 -5.09
N PHE A 193 -13.47 -15.97 -5.81
CA PHE A 193 -13.65 -14.63 -5.26
C PHE A 193 -14.58 -14.60 -4.05
N ALA A 194 -15.62 -15.44 -4.05
CA ALA A 194 -16.54 -15.62 -2.93
C ALA A 194 -15.87 -16.17 -1.65
N ALA A 195 -14.72 -16.84 -1.76
CA ALA A 195 -13.96 -17.32 -0.60
C ALA A 195 -12.93 -16.29 -0.10
N VAL A 196 -12.46 -15.39 -0.97
CA VAL A 196 -11.47 -14.34 -0.63
C VAL A 196 -12.12 -13.13 0.01
N LEU A 197 -13.20 -12.62 -0.59
CA LEU A 197 -13.86 -11.38 -0.19
C LEU A 197 -14.35 -11.35 1.29
N PRO A 198 -14.76 -12.47 1.91
CA PRO A 198 -15.09 -12.50 3.34
C PRO A 198 -13.94 -12.04 4.26
N GLN A 199 -12.68 -12.16 3.86
CA GLN A 199 -11.56 -11.66 4.68
C GLN A 199 -11.66 -10.15 4.90
N ILE A 200 -11.93 -9.39 3.85
CA ILE A 200 -12.11 -7.92 3.89
C ILE A 200 -13.37 -7.58 4.69
N LYS A 201 -14.49 -8.25 4.40
CA LYS A 201 -15.76 -8.07 5.12
C LYS A 201 -15.59 -8.26 6.63
N ASN A 202 -14.96 -9.36 7.03
CA ASN A 202 -14.82 -9.72 8.44
C ASN A 202 -13.91 -8.73 9.17
N TRP A 203 -12.84 -8.28 8.51
CA TRP A 203 -11.97 -7.25 9.07
C TRP A 203 -12.72 -5.92 9.26
N LEU A 204 -13.46 -5.44 8.26
CA LEU A 204 -14.24 -4.19 8.37
C LEU A 204 -15.33 -4.24 9.46
N ASN A 205 -15.92 -5.40 9.69
CA ASN A 205 -16.95 -5.60 10.71
C ASN A 205 -16.39 -5.91 12.12
N THR A 206 -15.06 -5.92 12.27
CA THR A 206 -14.44 -6.08 13.59
C THR A 206 -14.62 -4.80 14.41
N PRO A 207 -15.00 -4.88 15.70
CA PRO A 207 -15.10 -3.70 16.56
C PRO A 207 -13.81 -2.89 16.55
N GLY A 208 -13.93 -1.58 16.31
CA GLY A 208 -12.78 -0.67 16.17
C GLY A 208 -12.40 -0.36 14.72
N HIS A 209 -12.93 -1.06 13.72
CA HIS A 209 -12.67 -0.80 12.29
C HIS A 209 -13.86 -0.14 11.56
N THR A 210 -14.85 0.38 12.30
CA THR A 210 -16.07 0.95 11.71
C THR A 210 -15.83 2.28 10.98
N ASP A 211 -14.73 2.96 11.28
CA ASP A 211 -14.34 4.23 10.66
C ASP A 211 -13.36 4.02 9.49
N GLU A 212 -13.04 2.78 9.16
CA GLU A 212 -12.08 2.44 8.11
C GLU A 212 -12.74 2.48 6.73
N VAL A 213 -12.03 3.03 5.76
CA VAL A 213 -12.41 3.06 4.35
C VAL A 213 -11.30 2.42 3.51
N ILE A 214 -11.69 1.44 2.69
CA ILE A 214 -10.82 0.70 1.77
C ILE A 214 -11.10 1.15 0.34
N LEU A 215 -10.04 1.46 -0.41
CA LEU A 215 -10.06 1.55 -1.85
C LEU A 215 -9.70 0.16 -2.41
N LEU A 216 -10.67 -0.52 -3.01
CA LEU A 216 -10.51 -1.87 -3.55
C LEU A 216 -10.50 -1.79 -5.08
N TYR A 217 -9.31 -1.96 -5.65
CA TYR A 217 -9.10 -2.09 -7.09
C TYR A 217 -9.34 -3.53 -7.52
N LEU A 218 -10.23 -3.70 -8.50
CA LEU A 218 -10.52 -4.97 -9.16
C LEU A 218 -9.88 -4.94 -10.55
N GLU A 219 -8.73 -5.57 -10.70
CA GLU A 219 -8.10 -5.72 -12.00
C GLU A 219 -8.91 -6.71 -12.84
N ASP A 220 -9.25 -6.29 -14.06
CA ASP A 220 -10.15 -7.03 -14.94
C ASP A 220 -9.38 -7.94 -15.89
N GLU A 221 -9.26 -9.20 -15.50
CA GLU A 221 -8.89 -10.32 -16.37
C GLU A 221 -10.08 -11.26 -16.61
N LEU A 222 -11.30 -10.78 -16.36
CA LEU A 222 -12.54 -11.56 -16.52
C LEU A 222 -12.91 -11.67 -17.99
N GLN A 223 -12.98 -10.53 -18.68
CA GLN A 223 -13.31 -10.38 -20.11
C GLN A 223 -14.54 -11.23 -20.58
N ASP A 224 -15.50 -11.47 -19.68
CA ASP A 224 -16.66 -12.33 -19.90
C ASP A 224 -17.90 -11.78 -19.19
N ALA A 225 -19.03 -11.72 -19.90
CA ALA A 225 -20.27 -11.13 -19.39
C ALA A 225 -20.85 -11.87 -18.17
N ALA A 226 -20.76 -13.19 -18.13
CA ALA A 226 -21.25 -13.99 -17.00
C ALA A 226 -20.35 -13.80 -15.77
N ALA A 227 -19.05 -13.59 -15.99
CA ALA A 227 -18.08 -13.31 -14.94
C ALA A 227 -18.35 -11.95 -14.27
N TYR A 228 -18.70 -10.90 -15.03
CA TYR A 228 -19.07 -9.61 -14.45
C TYR A 228 -20.33 -9.71 -13.59
N SER A 229 -21.39 -10.37 -14.09
CA SER A 229 -22.63 -10.53 -13.34
C SER A 229 -22.44 -11.32 -12.05
N SER A 230 -21.63 -12.37 -12.08
CA SER A 230 -21.34 -13.16 -10.87
C SER A 230 -20.44 -12.41 -9.89
N SER A 231 -19.46 -11.64 -10.38
CA SER A 231 -18.62 -10.78 -9.53
C SER A 231 -19.45 -9.74 -8.77
N LEU A 232 -20.41 -9.09 -9.44
CA LEU A 232 -21.34 -8.15 -8.80
C LEU A 232 -22.18 -8.82 -7.72
N ALA A 233 -22.75 -9.99 -7.99
CA ALA A 233 -23.52 -10.72 -7.00
C ALA A 233 -22.66 -11.09 -5.78
N ILE A 234 -21.42 -11.54 -5.99
CA ILE A 234 -20.48 -11.85 -4.91
C ILE A 234 -20.17 -10.61 -4.08
N LEU A 235 -19.89 -9.46 -4.72
CA LEU A 235 -19.63 -8.19 -4.05
C LEU A 235 -20.81 -7.78 -3.17
N GLU A 236 -22.00 -7.73 -3.76
CA GLU A 236 -23.23 -7.32 -3.08
C GLU A 236 -23.61 -8.26 -1.94
N ASP A 237 -23.49 -9.57 -2.11
CA ASP A 237 -23.87 -10.53 -1.08
C ASP A 237 -22.86 -10.55 0.07
N THR A 238 -21.58 -10.30 -0.22
CA THR A 238 -20.50 -10.46 0.76
C THR A 238 -20.23 -9.19 1.55
N LEU A 239 -20.07 -8.04 0.89
CA LEU A 239 -19.66 -6.77 1.50
C LEU A 239 -20.83 -6.10 2.21
N ARG A 240 -21.34 -6.77 3.24
CA ARG A 240 -22.44 -6.32 4.10
C ARG A 240 -22.04 -6.31 5.56
N ARG A 241 -22.70 -5.43 6.31
CA ARG A 241 -22.70 -5.43 7.77
C ARG A 241 -23.53 -6.59 8.32
N PRO A 242 -23.40 -6.90 9.63
CA PRO A 242 -24.24 -7.89 10.28
C PRO A 242 -25.75 -7.62 10.17
N ASP A 243 -26.16 -6.36 10.02
CA ASP A 243 -27.56 -5.94 9.83
C ASP A 243 -28.04 -6.04 8.37
N GLY A 244 -27.18 -6.48 7.45
CA GLY A 244 -27.47 -6.63 6.03
C GLY A 244 -27.27 -5.37 5.19
N THR A 245 -26.93 -4.23 5.79
CA THR A 245 -26.63 -3.00 5.02
C THR A 245 -25.33 -3.13 4.22
N SER A 246 -25.28 -2.51 3.04
CA SER A 246 -24.10 -2.56 2.17
C SER A 246 -22.92 -1.78 2.79
N LEU A 247 -21.71 -2.31 2.63
CA LEU A 247 -20.46 -1.62 2.91
C LEU A 247 -19.97 -0.85 1.66
N ILE A 248 -20.59 -1.01 0.49
CA ILE A 248 -20.12 -0.47 -0.78
C ILE A 248 -20.59 0.98 -0.94
N TYR A 249 -19.67 1.85 -1.34
CA TYR A 249 -19.98 3.20 -1.80
C TYR A 249 -20.33 3.15 -3.28
N HIS A 250 -21.63 3.13 -3.58
CA HIS A 250 -22.10 2.92 -4.95
C HIS A 250 -21.96 4.17 -5.84
N PRO A 251 -21.66 3.99 -7.13
CA PRO A 251 -21.72 5.05 -8.11
C PRO A 251 -23.09 5.73 -8.24
N ASP A 252 -23.08 7.06 -8.24
CA ASP A 252 -24.25 7.84 -8.64
C ASP A 252 -24.43 7.76 -10.17
N GLN A 253 -25.54 7.16 -10.57
CA GLN A 253 -25.88 6.90 -11.95
C GLN A 253 -26.13 8.18 -12.76
N ALA A 254 -26.45 9.29 -12.10
CA ALA A 254 -26.53 10.59 -12.75
C ALA A 254 -25.16 11.07 -13.27
N GLY A 255 -24.06 10.56 -12.69
CA GLY A 255 -22.69 10.85 -13.09
C GLY A 255 -22.15 10.02 -14.25
N ARG A 256 -22.98 9.18 -14.90
CA ARG A 256 -22.52 8.30 -15.98
C ARG A 256 -22.00 9.08 -17.18
N ALA A 257 -20.75 8.81 -17.57
CA ALA A 257 -20.12 9.42 -18.72
C ALA A 257 -20.54 8.76 -20.04
N ALA A 258 -20.19 9.38 -21.17
CA ALA A 258 -20.56 8.91 -22.51
C ALA A 258 -20.01 7.51 -22.86
N ASN A 259 -18.92 7.08 -22.21
CA ASN A 259 -18.38 5.72 -22.35
C ASN A 259 -19.21 4.66 -21.61
N GLY A 260 -20.31 5.07 -20.96
CA GLY A 260 -21.20 4.19 -20.23
C GLY A 260 -20.71 3.82 -18.83
N CYS A 261 -19.65 4.43 -18.32
CA CYS A 261 -19.15 4.19 -16.98
C CYS A 261 -19.29 5.43 -16.08
N VAL A 262 -19.41 5.23 -14.77
CA VAL A 262 -19.39 6.32 -13.78
C VAL A 262 -17.95 6.51 -13.29
N PRO A 263 -17.33 7.69 -13.48
CA PRO A 263 -15.95 7.94 -13.08
C PRO A 263 -15.80 8.00 -11.56
N LEU A 264 -14.65 7.55 -11.05
CA LEU A 264 -14.27 7.72 -9.64
C LEU A 264 -14.40 9.20 -9.22
N PRO A 265 -15.24 9.52 -8.22
CA PRO A 265 -15.46 10.90 -7.79
C PRO A 265 -14.27 11.39 -6.95
N LEU A 266 -13.24 11.90 -7.63
CA LEU A 266 -12.00 12.33 -6.98
C LEU A 266 -12.16 13.43 -5.91
N GLN A 267 -13.28 14.15 -5.91
CA GLN A 267 -13.60 15.18 -4.92
C GLN A 267 -14.33 14.65 -3.68
N THR A 268 -14.78 13.40 -3.70
CA THR A 268 -15.33 12.71 -2.53
C THR A 268 -14.22 12.45 -1.52
N SER A 269 -14.53 12.61 -0.24
CA SER A 269 -13.64 12.31 0.88
C SER A 269 -14.01 10.99 1.56
N ARG A 270 -13.13 10.47 2.44
CA ARG A 270 -13.49 9.32 3.28
C ARG A 270 -14.64 9.64 4.24
N ASN A 271 -14.73 10.88 4.70
CA ASN A 271 -15.88 11.35 5.48
C ASN A 271 -17.19 11.22 4.72
N ASP A 272 -17.20 11.57 3.42
CA ASP A 272 -18.41 11.44 2.59
C ASP A 272 -18.79 9.97 2.39
N VAL A 273 -17.81 9.09 2.17
CA VAL A 273 -18.02 7.63 2.07
C VAL A 273 -18.68 7.09 3.34
N ARG A 274 -18.15 7.44 4.52
CA ARG A 274 -18.73 7.05 5.80
C ARG A 274 -20.11 7.68 6.05
N ALA A 275 -20.30 8.94 5.65
CA ALA A 275 -21.58 9.63 5.77
C ALA A 275 -22.67 8.97 4.91
N ALA A 276 -22.30 8.35 3.79
CA ALA A 276 -23.17 7.50 2.98
C ALA A 276 -23.42 6.10 3.60
N GLY A 277 -22.84 5.81 4.78
CA GLY A 277 -22.94 4.50 5.42
C GLY A 277 -22.08 3.44 4.74
N ALA A 278 -21.04 3.82 4.00
CA ALA A 278 -20.17 2.90 3.28
C ALA A 278 -18.74 2.88 3.86
N GLN A 279 -17.97 1.86 3.49
CA GLN A 279 -16.57 1.65 3.87
C GLN A 279 -15.70 1.13 2.71
N VAL A 280 -16.28 0.74 1.57
CA VAL A 280 -15.54 0.18 0.43
C VAL A 280 -15.83 0.98 -0.83
N VAL A 281 -14.79 1.58 -1.40
CA VAL A 281 -14.84 2.21 -2.73
C VAL A 281 -14.26 1.24 -3.74
N LEU A 282 -15.12 0.73 -4.64
CA LEU A 282 -14.73 -0.21 -5.69
C LEU A 282 -14.28 0.54 -6.94
N VAL A 283 -13.11 0.19 -7.48
CA VAL A 283 -12.60 0.76 -8.73
C VAL A 283 -12.13 -0.32 -9.68
N SER A 284 -12.23 -0.06 -10.99
CA SER A 284 -11.69 -0.90 -12.06
C SER A 284 -11.48 -0.08 -13.34
N SER A 285 -11.03 -0.73 -14.41
CA SER A 285 -11.17 -0.21 -15.78
C SER A 285 -12.65 0.02 -16.15
N CYS A 286 -12.92 0.71 -17.26
CA CYS A 286 -14.31 0.99 -17.66
C CYS A 286 -14.99 -0.24 -18.25
N ILE A 287 -15.84 -0.87 -17.46
CA ILE A 287 -16.68 -2.01 -17.85
C ILE A 287 -18.15 -1.64 -17.62
N GLN A 288 -18.90 -1.48 -18.71
CA GLN A 288 -20.28 -0.98 -18.65
C GLN A 288 -21.20 -1.89 -17.84
N SER A 289 -21.01 -3.21 -17.93
CA SER A 289 -21.89 -4.22 -17.32
C SER A 289 -21.87 -4.24 -15.80
N TRP A 290 -20.83 -3.69 -15.14
CA TRP A 290 -20.74 -3.63 -13.68
C TRP A 290 -20.54 -2.24 -13.11
N SER A 291 -20.60 -1.22 -13.98
CA SER A 291 -20.42 0.18 -13.57
C SER A 291 -21.55 0.73 -12.67
N ASN A 292 -22.57 -0.09 -12.37
CA ASN A 292 -23.58 0.27 -11.38
C ASN A 292 -23.00 0.26 -9.95
N ASP A 293 -21.99 -0.57 -9.71
CA ASP A 293 -21.42 -0.81 -8.37
C ASP A 293 -19.92 -0.51 -8.31
N VAL A 294 -19.24 -0.50 -9.48
CA VAL A 294 -17.80 -0.25 -9.59
C VAL A 294 -17.53 1.05 -10.35
N PHE A 295 -16.76 1.95 -9.77
CA PHE A 295 -16.33 3.17 -10.48
C PHE A 295 -15.26 2.82 -11.52
N THR A 296 -15.31 3.47 -12.68
CA THR A 296 -14.12 3.48 -13.54
C THR A 296 -13.10 4.45 -12.94
N TRP A 297 -11.91 3.95 -12.61
CA TRP A 297 -10.81 4.86 -12.34
C TRP A 297 -10.14 5.36 -13.60
N LYS A 298 -10.31 4.69 -14.76
CA LYS A 298 -9.62 5.01 -16.03
C LYS A 298 -9.69 6.49 -16.39
N GLY A 299 -8.54 7.13 -16.58
CA GLY A 299 -8.39 8.55 -16.87
C GLY A 299 -8.50 9.47 -15.64
N ARG A 300 -8.67 8.89 -14.44
CA ARG A 300 -8.65 9.58 -13.14
C ARG A 300 -7.35 9.26 -12.39
N GLU A 301 -6.80 8.10 -12.67
CA GLU A 301 -5.48 7.64 -12.26
C GLU A 301 -4.38 8.21 -13.15
N LEU A 302 -3.22 8.43 -12.55
CA LEU A 302 -1.93 8.47 -13.24
C LEU A 302 -1.10 7.36 -12.64
N GLU A 303 -0.95 6.27 -13.36
CA GLU A 303 -0.24 5.10 -12.86
C GLU A 303 1.09 4.89 -13.58
N SER A 304 2.06 4.41 -12.82
CA SER A 304 3.36 4.01 -13.31
C SER A 304 3.86 2.82 -12.51
N GLY A 305 4.41 1.81 -13.18
CA GLY A 305 5.25 0.75 -12.56
C GLY A 305 6.60 1.27 -12.04
N SER A 306 6.67 2.59 -11.81
CA SER A 306 7.78 3.39 -11.32
C SER A 306 8.88 3.77 -12.33
N THR A 307 9.57 4.87 -12.03
CA THR A 307 10.58 5.49 -12.89
C THR A 307 11.90 5.66 -12.13
N SER A 308 13.03 5.35 -12.78
CA SER A 308 14.36 5.59 -12.19
C SER A 308 14.74 7.07 -12.11
N ARG A 309 13.95 7.96 -12.72
CA ARG A 309 14.24 9.39 -12.84
C ARG A 309 13.56 10.24 -11.77
N TYR A 310 12.77 9.64 -10.88
CA TYR A 310 12.04 10.38 -9.84
C TYR A 310 13.00 11.20 -8.98
N GLN A 311 12.71 12.50 -8.81
CA GLN A 311 13.54 13.41 -8.02
C GLN A 311 12.83 13.82 -6.71
N PRO A 312 13.57 14.23 -5.67
CA PRO A 312 12.99 14.87 -4.50
C PRO A 312 12.18 16.12 -4.87
N TYR A 313 11.25 16.50 -3.99
CA TYR A 313 10.58 17.79 -4.06
C TYR A 313 11.62 18.95 -4.11
N PRO A 314 11.43 19.99 -4.94
CA PRO A 314 10.25 20.29 -5.75
C PRO A 314 10.27 19.69 -7.18
N SER A 315 11.31 18.95 -7.55
CA SER A 315 11.48 18.47 -8.93
C SER A 315 10.57 17.29 -9.28
N CYS A 316 10.31 16.38 -8.35
CA CYS A 316 9.33 15.29 -8.49
C CYS A 316 9.51 14.45 -9.77
N ASP A 317 8.43 13.87 -10.30
CA ASP A 317 8.44 13.28 -11.65
C ASP A 317 8.27 14.38 -12.71
N ALA A 318 9.30 14.57 -13.54
CA ALA A 318 9.31 15.57 -14.60
C ALA A 318 8.28 15.29 -15.71
N SER A 319 7.67 14.11 -15.75
CA SER A 319 6.58 13.79 -16.68
C SER A 319 5.22 14.35 -16.24
N TYR A 320 5.08 14.80 -15.00
CA TYR A 320 3.82 15.30 -14.45
C TYR A 320 3.97 16.74 -13.94
N ASP A 321 3.01 17.59 -14.30
CA ASP A 321 2.92 18.92 -13.71
C ASP A 321 2.36 18.87 -12.28
N SER A 322 2.44 19.99 -11.55
CA SER A 322 1.94 20.08 -10.18
C SER A 322 0.42 19.97 -10.04
N ASP A 323 -0.35 20.28 -11.11
CA ASP A 323 -1.82 20.20 -11.08
C ASP A 323 -2.28 18.74 -11.10
N MET A 324 -1.55 17.87 -11.80
CA MET A 324 -1.80 16.44 -11.80
C MET A 324 -1.77 15.83 -10.39
N TYR A 325 -0.78 16.19 -9.57
CA TYR A 325 -0.70 15.73 -8.18
C TYR A 325 -1.84 16.24 -7.29
N ALA A 326 -2.51 17.33 -7.65
CA ALA A 326 -3.65 17.87 -6.90
C ALA A 326 -5.00 17.30 -7.35
N THR A 327 -5.10 16.86 -8.61
CA THR A 327 -6.38 16.56 -9.28
C THR A 327 -6.52 15.12 -9.76
N ARG A 328 -5.53 14.26 -9.51
CA ARG A 328 -5.53 12.84 -9.93
C ARG A 328 -5.21 11.90 -8.77
N LEU A 329 -5.54 10.63 -8.96
CA LEU A 329 -5.02 9.54 -8.13
C LEU A 329 -3.68 9.10 -8.73
N VAL A 330 -2.57 9.59 -8.18
CA VAL A 330 -1.22 9.31 -8.68
C VAL A 330 -0.71 8.03 -8.01
N ARG A 331 -0.66 6.95 -8.79
CA ARG A 331 -0.29 5.61 -8.34
C ARG A 331 1.10 5.22 -8.80
N TYR A 332 1.94 4.80 -7.85
CA TYR A 332 3.20 4.11 -8.14
C TYR A 332 3.17 2.73 -7.51
N TYR A 333 3.45 1.71 -8.30
CA TYR A 333 3.45 0.32 -7.84
C TYR A 333 4.77 -0.38 -8.17
N GLU A 334 5.04 -1.42 -7.40
CA GLU A 334 6.14 -2.36 -7.65
C GLU A 334 5.63 -3.59 -8.36
N ASP A 335 6.55 -4.31 -8.98
CA ASP A 335 6.26 -5.60 -9.59
C ASP A 335 7.51 -6.47 -9.49
N SER A 336 7.45 -7.41 -8.54
CA SER A 336 8.53 -8.31 -8.12
C SER A 336 8.35 -9.74 -8.62
N THR A 337 7.43 -9.97 -9.56
CA THR A 337 7.01 -11.30 -10.00
C THR A 337 7.87 -11.85 -11.15
N LEU A 338 7.99 -13.17 -11.22
CA LEU A 338 8.67 -13.90 -12.28
C LEU A 338 7.89 -13.79 -13.59
N VAL A 339 6.55 -13.80 -13.56
CA VAL A 339 5.71 -13.54 -14.74
C VAL A 339 6.12 -12.22 -15.40
N SER A 340 6.30 -11.16 -14.62
CA SER A 340 6.74 -9.87 -15.14
C SER A 340 8.20 -9.84 -15.57
N ALA A 341 9.08 -10.60 -14.91
CA ALA A 341 10.45 -10.79 -15.38
C ALA A 341 10.51 -11.57 -16.71
N LEU A 342 9.56 -12.47 -16.98
CA LEU A 342 9.47 -13.22 -18.23
C LEU A 342 8.89 -12.37 -19.37
N THR A 343 7.94 -11.47 -19.10
CA THR A 343 7.40 -10.54 -20.10
C THR A 343 8.35 -9.37 -20.39
N ASN A 344 9.25 -9.04 -19.46
CA ASN A 344 10.31 -8.04 -19.66
C ASN A 344 11.71 -8.54 -19.19
N PRO A 345 12.33 -9.47 -19.95
CA PRO A 345 13.54 -10.20 -19.52
C PRO A 345 14.81 -9.35 -19.47
N THR A 346 14.80 -8.15 -20.08
CA THR A 346 15.95 -7.24 -20.13
C THR A 346 16.01 -6.28 -18.95
N ARG A 347 15.05 -6.35 -18.01
CA ARG A 347 15.10 -5.56 -16.77
C ARG A 347 16.33 -5.99 -15.94
N PRO A 348 17.15 -5.04 -15.48
CA PRO A 348 18.26 -5.36 -14.57
C PRO A 348 17.73 -5.93 -13.23
N PRO A 349 18.48 -6.84 -12.56
CA PRO A 349 18.06 -7.45 -11.30
C PRO A 349 17.95 -6.44 -10.15
N ALA A 350 18.81 -5.43 -10.12
CA ALA A 350 18.55 -4.21 -9.37
C ALA A 350 17.48 -3.44 -10.13
N ASN A 351 16.25 -3.43 -9.63
CA ASN A 351 15.17 -2.66 -10.22
C ASN A 351 15.38 -1.17 -9.89
N PRO A 352 15.87 -0.31 -10.82
CA PRO A 352 16.05 1.12 -10.53
C PRO A 352 14.70 1.85 -10.37
N ALA A 353 13.60 1.18 -10.75
CA ALA A 353 12.24 1.61 -10.48
C ALA A 353 11.71 1.10 -9.12
N ALA A 354 12.48 0.38 -8.30
CA ALA A 354 12.02 -0.05 -6.97
C ALA A 354 11.60 1.15 -6.11
N LEU A 355 10.60 0.96 -5.26
CA LEU A 355 10.12 1.99 -4.35
C LEU A 355 10.95 1.95 -3.06
N THR A 356 12.23 2.35 -3.14
CA THR A 356 13.08 2.44 -1.94
C THR A 356 12.49 3.42 -0.92
N PRO A 357 12.78 3.27 0.39
CA PRO A 357 12.27 4.21 1.40
C PRO A 357 12.55 5.69 1.08
N SER A 358 13.75 6.02 0.59
CA SER A 358 14.09 7.38 0.19
C SER A 358 13.23 7.90 -0.97
N LYS A 359 12.90 7.03 -1.93
CA LYS A 359 12.05 7.38 -3.07
C LYS A 359 10.58 7.52 -2.65
N VAL A 360 10.09 6.64 -1.78
CA VAL A 360 8.74 6.75 -1.20
C VAL A 360 8.58 8.05 -0.43
N GLN A 361 9.61 8.47 0.31
CA GLN A 361 9.60 9.76 0.99
C GLN A 361 9.51 10.92 0.00
N ALA A 362 10.37 10.92 -1.04
CA ALA A 362 10.31 11.92 -2.11
C ALA A 362 8.94 11.96 -2.81
N MET A 363 8.35 10.80 -3.09
CA MET A 363 7.02 10.66 -3.69
C MET A 363 5.92 11.21 -2.79
N THR A 364 5.99 10.94 -1.49
CA THR A 364 5.07 11.47 -0.47
C THR A 364 5.15 13.00 -0.41
N ASP A 365 6.36 13.56 -0.42
CA ASP A 365 6.60 15.00 -0.44
C ASP A 365 6.12 15.66 -1.75
N CYS A 366 6.07 14.90 -2.84
CA CYS A 366 5.57 15.35 -4.13
C CYS A 366 4.04 15.22 -4.29
N GLY A 367 3.37 14.47 -3.42
CA GLY A 367 1.91 14.27 -3.46
C GLY A 367 1.45 13.00 -4.18
N VAL A 368 2.34 12.02 -4.36
CA VAL A 368 1.90 10.65 -4.69
C VAL A 368 0.97 10.17 -3.58
N ASN A 369 -0.21 9.71 -3.97
CA ASN A 369 -1.31 9.46 -3.06
C ASN A 369 -1.82 8.03 -3.11
N LEU A 370 -1.29 7.17 -3.98
CA LEU A 370 -1.52 5.72 -3.93
C LEU A 370 -0.21 4.96 -4.18
N PHE A 371 0.18 4.12 -3.23
CA PHE A 371 1.29 3.19 -3.40
C PHE A 371 0.76 1.78 -3.63
N GLY A 372 1.43 0.99 -4.47
CA GLY A 372 1.21 -0.45 -4.62
C GLY A 372 2.48 -1.20 -4.27
N PHE A 373 2.74 -1.41 -2.98
CA PHE A 373 3.95 -2.10 -2.53
C PHE A 373 3.85 -3.61 -2.74
N ASP A 374 4.99 -4.21 -3.09
CA ASP A 374 5.20 -5.65 -3.05
C ASP A 374 5.97 -6.01 -1.77
N GLN A 375 5.71 -7.20 -1.24
CA GLN A 375 6.47 -7.83 -0.16
C GLN A 375 6.49 -6.96 1.12
N LEU A 376 5.39 -6.25 1.39
CA LEU A 376 5.31 -5.33 2.52
C LEU A 376 5.28 -6.10 3.85
N LEU A 377 6.05 -5.62 4.83
CA LEU A 377 6.15 -6.19 6.17
C LEU A 377 6.03 -5.08 7.23
N PRO A 378 5.68 -5.39 8.50
CA PRO A 378 5.45 -4.37 9.52
C PRO A 378 6.68 -3.48 9.80
N GLU A 379 7.89 -4.04 9.73
CA GLU A 379 9.15 -3.32 9.91
C GLU A 379 9.67 -2.65 8.63
N ASP A 380 8.92 -2.68 7.53
CA ASP A 380 9.36 -2.15 6.26
C ASP A 380 9.50 -0.62 6.30
N GLY A 381 10.71 -0.13 6.04
CA GLY A 381 11.04 1.29 6.05
C GLY A 381 10.23 2.12 5.04
N ARG A 382 9.61 1.50 4.03
CA ARG A 382 8.72 2.17 3.09
C ARG A 382 7.44 2.65 3.75
N ILE A 383 6.89 1.92 4.73
CA ILE A 383 5.74 2.39 5.53
C ILE A 383 6.12 3.67 6.26
N GLN A 384 7.24 3.66 6.97
CA GLN A 384 7.75 4.85 7.67
C GLN A 384 8.02 6.02 6.71
N ALA A 385 8.47 5.76 5.49
CA ALA A 385 8.73 6.78 4.48
C ALA A 385 7.45 7.47 3.95
N THR A 386 6.28 6.84 4.08
CA THR A 386 4.98 7.48 3.78
C THR A 386 4.55 8.49 4.85
N LEU A 387 5.16 8.45 6.03
CA LEU A 387 4.89 9.37 7.12
C LEU A 387 5.62 10.68 6.84
N TRP A 388 4.95 11.81 7.02
CA TRP A 388 5.50 13.16 6.78
C TRP A 388 5.27 14.13 7.97
N SER A 389 4.34 13.82 8.88
CA SER A 389 3.95 14.67 10.00
C SER A 389 4.92 14.56 11.20
N TRP A 390 4.51 13.90 12.30
CA TRP A 390 5.28 13.78 13.54
C TRP A 390 6.69 13.23 13.31
N ALA A 391 7.66 13.70 14.09
CA ALA A 391 8.97 13.06 14.22
C ALA A 391 8.85 11.78 15.06
N PRO A 392 9.82 10.84 14.97
CA PRO A 392 9.87 9.69 15.86
C PRO A 392 9.68 10.07 17.33
N ASP A 393 8.80 9.33 18.00
CA ASP A 393 8.41 9.50 19.41
C ASP A 393 7.69 10.82 19.78
N GLU A 394 7.30 11.63 18.79
CA GLU A 394 6.42 12.80 18.99
C GLU A 394 4.93 12.46 18.77
N PRO A 395 3.99 13.23 19.35
CA PRO A 395 4.19 14.34 20.29
C PRO A 395 4.60 13.86 21.70
N ARG A 396 5.68 14.43 22.25
CA ARG A 396 6.12 14.14 23.62
C ARG A 396 5.35 14.98 24.63
N ALA A 397 4.72 14.31 25.61
CA ALA A 397 3.90 14.96 26.63
C ALA A 397 4.63 16.07 27.42
N SER A 398 5.95 15.96 27.62
CA SER A 398 6.75 16.94 28.35
C SER A 398 7.26 18.10 27.51
N ALA A 399 7.09 18.07 26.19
CA ALA A 399 7.65 19.08 25.28
C ALA A 399 6.72 20.29 25.07
N GLY A 400 5.47 20.20 25.52
CA GLY A 400 4.43 21.22 25.35
C GLY A 400 3.23 20.69 24.57
N SER A 401 2.24 21.55 24.32
CA SER A 401 1.00 21.19 23.64
C SER A 401 0.85 21.83 22.26
N CYS A 402 1.79 22.66 21.84
CA CYS A 402 1.73 23.33 20.54
C CYS A 402 2.62 22.62 19.51
N THR A 403 2.20 22.63 18.26
CA THR A 403 2.87 21.86 17.20
C THR A 403 3.76 22.75 16.36
N LEU A 404 5.04 22.39 16.30
CA LEU A 404 6.06 23.07 15.52
C LEU A 404 6.50 22.16 14.37
N GLN A 405 6.49 22.65 13.13
CA GLN A 405 7.26 22.02 12.06
C GLN A 405 8.74 22.37 12.26
N ALA A 406 9.54 21.38 12.63
CA ALA A 406 10.96 21.50 12.90
C ALA A 406 11.78 21.72 11.63
N VAL A 407 13.08 21.98 11.80
CA VAL A 407 14.06 22.23 10.72
C VAL A 407 14.20 21.08 9.72
N ASN A 408 13.77 19.87 10.07
CA ASN A 408 13.79 18.70 9.19
C ASN A 408 12.43 18.43 8.51
N GLY A 409 11.48 19.36 8.62
CA GLY A 409 10.13 19.23 8.07
C GLY A 409 9.17 18.37 8.90
N ARG A 410 9.63 17.70 9.96
CA ARG A 410 8.80 16.89 10.86
C ARG A 410 8.15 17.74 11.94
N TRP A 411 7.02 17.27 12.47
CA TRP A 411 6.32 17.94 13.56
C TRP A 411 6.87 17.48 14.91
N VAL A 412 7.02 18.42 15.82
CA VAL A 412 7.41 18.19 17.21
C VAL A 412 6.48 18.96 18.13
N ALA A 413 6.23 18.44 19.34
CA ALA A 413 5.56 19.21 20.37
C ALA A 413 6.54 20.26 20.92
N ALA A 414 6.04 21.46 21.21
CA ALA A 414 6.82 22.57 21.74
C ALA A 414 6.00 23.45 22.70
N PRO A 415 6.66 24.23 23.59
CA PRO A 415 5.97 25.15 24.49
C PRO A 415 5.29 26.27 23.71
N CYS A 416 4.00 26.50 23.94
CA CYS A 416 3.20 27.46 23.20
C CYS A 416 3.71 28.92 23.28
N GLU A 417 4.40 29.25 24.37
CA GLU A 417 5.00 30.57 24.62
C GLU A 417 6.35 30.77 23.90
N ALA A 418 6.89 29.75 23.22
CA ALA A 418 8.13 29.89 22.48
C ALA A 418 7.94 30.79 21.24
N PRO A 419 8.87 31.71 20.94
CA PRO A 419 8.73 32.59 19.78
C PRO A 419 9.15 31.87 18.48
N HIS A 420 8.17 31.57 17.63
CA HIS A 420 8.39 31.01 16.28
C HIS A 420 7.57 31.76 15.22
N PRO A 421 8.03 31.78 13.95
CA PRO A 421 7.15 32.14 12.84
C PRO A 421 5.89 31.26 12.83
N ALA A 422 4.76 31.77 12.34
CA ALA A 422 3.56 30.97 12.11
C ALA A 422 3.42 30.59 10.64
N ALA A 423 2.94 29.37 10.37
CA ALA A 423 2.62 28.88 9.04
C ALA A 423 1.28 29.45 8.57
N CYS A 424 1.34 30.32 7.56
CA CYS A 424 0.18 30.98 6.99
C CYS A 424 -0.11 30.44 5.58
N LEU A 425 -1.38 30.20 5.27
CA LEU A 425 -1.83 29.79 3.95
C LEU A 425 -2.71 30.89 3.36
N ASP A 426 -2.34 31.40 2.19
CA ASP A 426 -3.16 32.41 1.51
C ASP A 426 -4.33 31.78 0.73
N ALA A 427 -5.22 32.63 0.20
CA ALA A 427 -6.37 32.19 -0.58
C ALA A 427 -6.02 31.48 -1.89
N ALA A 428 -4.77 31.60 -2.37
CA ALA A 428 -4.27 30.89 -3.55
C ALA A 428 -3.66 29.52 -3.19
N GLY A 429 -3.61 29.16 -1.90
CA GLY A 429 -3.00 27.92 -1.43
C GLY A 429 -1.48 27.99 -1.32
N THR A 430 -0.90 29.18 -1.25
CA THR A 430 0.54 29.40 -1.10
C THR A 430 0.90 29.51 0.38
N TRP A 431 1.88 28.71 0.80
CA TRP A 431 2.43 28.78 2.15
C TRP A 431 3.37 29.97 2.29
N THR A 432 3.21 30.72 3.38
CA THR A 432 4.09 31.81 3.80
C THR A 432 4.34 31.71 5.30
N LEU A 433 5.35 32.43 5.80
CA LEU A 433 5.59 32.57 7.23
C LEU A 433 5.35 34.00 7.69
N THR A 434 4.94 34.15 8.95
CA THR A 434 4.90 35.49 9.56
C THR A 434 6.30 36.11 9.58
N PRO A 435 6.43 37.42 9.28
CA PRO A 435 7.73 38.09 9.28
C PRO A 435 8.33 38.21 10.68
N ASN A 436 7.46 38.28 11.70
CA ASN A 436 7.83 38.30 13.10
C ASN A 436 7.56 36.94 13.73
N ARG A 437 8.41 36.58 14.70
CA ARG A 437 8.19 35.42 15.57
C ARG A 437 7.11 35.76 16.59
N VAL A 438 6.18 34.85 16.80
CA VAL A 438 5.03 35.00 17.70
C VAL A 438 4.89 33.77 18.58
N ILE A 439 4.20 33.92 19.71
CA ILE A 439 3.70 32.77 20.47
C ILE A 439 2.53 32.14 19.73
N PHE A 440 2.21 30.88 20.02
CA PHE A 440 1.21 30.12 19.27
C PHE A 440 -0.17 30.80 19.22
N ASP A 441 -0.64 31.34 20.35
CA ASP A 441 -1.95 31.99 20.44
C ASP A 441 -2.07 33.26 19.60
N GLN A 442 -0.94 33.88 19.23
CA GLN A 442 -0.89 35.06 18.37
C GLN A 442 -0.81 34.71 16.88
N ALA A 443 -0.56 33.44 16.53
CA ALA A 443 -0.40 32.99 15.16
C ALA A 443 -1.59 33.33 14.25
N PRO A 444 -2.86 33.16 14.66
CA PRO A 444 -4.01 33.54 13.83
C PRO A 444 -4.01 35.03 13.43
N LEU A 445 -3.80 35.92 14.41
CA LEU A 445 -3.76 37.37 14.15
C LEU A 445 -2.55 37.77 13.31
N ALA A 446 -1.40 37.14 13.55
CA ALA A 446 -0.18 37.41 12.81
C ALA A 446 -0.28 36.97 11.34
N CYS A 447 -0.94 35.84 11.05
CA CYS A 447 -1.24 35.42 9.68
C CYS A 447 -2.26 36.35 9.02
N ALA A 448 -3.32 36.75 9.73
CA ALA A 448 -4.32 37.67 9.20
C ALA A 448 -3.70 39.02 8.77
N ALA A 449 -2.67 39.49 9.50
CA ALA A 449 -1.94 40.72 9.16
C ALA A 449 -1.16 40.65 7.82
N VAL A 450 -0.94 39.44 7.29
CA VAL A 450 -0.33 39.21 5.96
C VAL A 450 -1.34 38.67 4.94
N ASN A 451 -2.65 38.85 5.18
CA ASN A 451 -3.75 38.39 4.33
C ASN A 451 -3.76 36.87 4.10
N ALA A 452 -3.41 36.10 5.12
CA ALA A 452 -3.40 34.65 5.09
C ALA A 452 -3.98 34.07 6.39
N ASP A 453 -4.31 32.78 6.38
CA ASP A 453 -4.86 32.10 7.56
C ASP A 453 -3.79 31.25 8.24
N PHE A 454 -3.78 31.24 9.57
CA PHE A 454 -2.99 30.25 10.31
C PHE A 454 -3.51 28.85 9.97
N ALA A 455 -2.65 27.99 9.46
CA ALA A 455 -3.07 26.78 8.75
C ALA A 455 -2.33 25.51 9.18
N LEU A 456 -2.94 24.37 8.82
CA LEU A 456 -2.48 23.01 9.12
C LEU A 456 -2.18 22.28 7.81
N PRO A 457 -0.93 21.85 7.55
CA PRO A 457 -0.67 20.96 6.43
C PRO A 457 -1.40 19.63 6.67
N ARG A 458 -2.14 19.14 5.67
CA ARG A 458 -2.88 17.87 5.75
C ARG A 458 -2.36 16.78 4.81
N THR A 459 -1.36 17.08 3.99
CA THR A 459 -0.70 16.11 3.10
C THR A 459 0.82 16.26 3.16
N GLY A 460 1.54 15.23 2.73
CA GLY A 460 3.01 15.27 2.59
C GLY A 460 3.46 16.42 1.70
N ASN A 461 2.76 16.65 0.58
CA ASN A 461 3.04 17.78 -0.31
C ASN A 461 2.82 19.16 0.34
N GLN A 462 1.75 19.34 1.10
CA GLN A 462 1.53 20.59 1.83
C GLN A 462 2.61 20.81 2.89
N ASN A 463 3.01 19.75 3.59
CA ASN A 463 4.09 19.81 4.58
C ASN A 463 5.45 20.13 3.95
N ALA A 464 5.78 19.53 2.80
CA ALA A 464 7.00 19.80 2.03
C ALA A 464 7.03 21.25 1.50
N ARG A 465 5.91 21.77 1.00
CA ARG A 465 5.77 23.18 0.60
C ARG A 465 6.02 24.14 1.77
N LEU A 466 5.41 23.88 2.92
CA LEU A 466 5.67 24.68 4.13
C LEU A 466 7.16 24.62 4.54
N HIS A 467 7.74 23.42 4.52
CA HIS A 467 9.13 23.21 4.89
C HIS A 467 10.09 23.98 3.97
N ALA A 468 9.83 23.98 2.66
CA ALA A 468 10.62 24.71 1.68
C ALA A 468 10.59 26.23 1.92
N VAL A 469 9.48 26.77 2.39
CA VAL A 469 9.34 28.20 2.73
C VAL A 469 10.02 28.53 4.07
N ALA A 470 10.01 27.61 5.04
CA ALA A 470 10.69 27.80 6.32
C ALA A 470 12.23 27.80 6.20
N GLY A 471 12.76 27.12 5.18
CA GLY A 471 14.17 27.12 4.86
C GLY A 471 15.08 26.53 5.96
N PRO A 472 16.40 26.72 5.86
CA PRO A 472 17.38 26.04 6.71
C PRO A 472 17.40 26.50 8.17
N SER A 473 16.92 27.72 8.44
CA SER A 473 16.70 28.22 9.81
C SER A 473 15.49 27.57 10.50
N GLY A 474 14.56 27.04 9.68
CA GLY A 474 13.38 26.24 10.02
C GLY A 474 12.45 26.80 11.10
N GLY A 475 11.53 25.94 11.54
CA GLY A 475 10.62 26.20 12.66
C GLY A 475 9.42 27.06 12.28
N ALA A 476 8.24 26.46 12.14
CA ALA A 476 6.99 27.20 12.02
C ALA A 476 5.88 26.59 12.87
N TRP A 477 5.14 27.43 13.60
CA TRP A 477 3.90 26.98 14.22
C TRP A 477 2.96 26.46 13.13
N VAL A 478 2.34 25.30 13.36
CA VAL A 478 1.25 24.78 12.53
C VAL A 478 -0.03 24.77 13.35
N ARG A 479 -1.19 24.97 12.72
CA ARG A 479 -2.49 25.06 13.42
C ARG A 479 -2.98 23.70 13.95
N TYR A 480 -2.24 23.15 14.89
CA TYR A 480 -2.57 21.92 15.60
C TYR A 480 -2.05 21.98 17.03
N LEU A 481 -2.89 21.58 17.98
CA LEU A 481 -2.47 21.34 19.35
C LEU A 481 -2.16 19.84 19.50
N ALA A 482 -0.95 19.52 19.91
CA ALA A 482 -0.58 18.18 20.32
C ALA A 482 -1.45 17.80 21.53
N ALA A 483 -2.40 16.86 21.33
CA ALA A 483 -3.08 16.26 22.47
C ALA A 483 -2.04 15.56 23.35
N THR A 484 -2.15 15.70 24.67
CA THR A 484 -1.37 14.88 25.60
C THR A 484 -1.76 13.42 25.34
N PRO A 485 -0.84 12.52 24.95
CA PRO A 485 -1.21 11.13 24.74
C PRO A 485 -1.81 10.57 26.04
N PRO A 486 -2.90 9.77 25.98
CA PRO A 486 -3.34 9.05 27.15
C PRO A 486 -2.18 8.16 27.64
N GLY A 487 -2.09 7.97 28.96
CA GLY A 487 -1.07 7.13 29.61
C GLY A 487 -1.05 5.68 29.08
N PRO A 488 -0.16 4.81 29.61
CA PRO A 488 0.19 3.57 28.96
C PRO A 488 -1.04 2.65 28.81
N ALA A 489 -1.25 2.22 27.56
CA ALA A 489 -2.13 1.14 27.10
C ALA A 489 -3.54 1.12 27.71
N ALA A 490 -4.46 1.83 27.06
CA ALA A 490 -5.85 1.39 27.00
C ALA A 490 -6.14 0.89 25.59
N THR A 491 -6.58 -0.37 25.53
CA THR A 491 -7.09 -1.09 24.37
C THR A 491 -8.12 -0.27 23.58
N THR A 492 -7.95 -0.28 22.25
CA THR A 492 -9.02 -0.23 21.22
C THR A 492 -9.96 0.96 21.20
N THR A 493 -9.48 2.20 21.31
CA THR A 493 -10.30 3.34 20.87
C THR A 493 -9.45 4.39 20.18
N PRO A 494 -9.77 4.78 18.93
CA PRO A 494 -9.07 5.87 18.25
C PRO A 494 -9.25 7.17 19.03
N THR A 495 -8.19 7.99 19.04
CA THR A 495 -8.27 9.40 19.42
C THR A 495 -9.35 10.07 18.56
N PRO A 496 -10.25 10.90 19.13
CA PRO A 496 -11.25 11.60 18.33
C PRO A 496 -10.57 12.47 17.27
N ALA A 497 -11.23 12.57 16.10
CA ALA A 497 -10.78 13.38 14.97
C ALA A 497 -10.31 14.78 15.40
N PRO A 498 -9.32 15.36 14.69
CA PRO A 498 -8.80 16.69 14.99
C PRO A 498 -9.96 17.70 15.03
N ARG A 499 -10.24 18.27 16.21
CA ARG A 499 -11.06 19.47 16.31
C ARG A 499 -10.22 20.62 15.77
N GLU A 500 -10.60 21.16 14.61
CA GLU A 500 -10.18 22.51 14.26
C GLU A 500 -10.60 23.43 15.40
N LEU A 501 -9.62 24.13 15.98
CA LEU A 501 -9.93 25.31 16.79
C LEU A 501 -10.63 26.28 15.85
N ARG A 502 -11.93 26.50 16.06
CA ARG A 502 -12.69 27.53 15.35
C ARG A 502 -12.05 28.89 15.57
#